data_AF-A0A7R9UG11-F1
#
_entry.id   AF-A0A7R9UG11-F1
#
_cell.length_a   1.000
_cell.length_b   1.000
_cell.length_c   1.000
_cell.angle_alpha   90.00
_cell.angle_beta   90.00
_cell.angle_gamma   90.00
#
_symmetry.space_group_name_H-M   'P 1'
#
loop_
_entity.id
_entity.type
_entity.pdbx_description
1 polymer ?
#
loop_
_entity_poly.entity_id
_entity_poly.type
_entity_poly.pdbx_seq_one_letter_code
_entity_poly.pdbx_strand_id
1 'polypeptide(L)'
;GENDIKELRTFTDLEYSKSNALSAIDWVPGSASSLGVSVVKNLNFDERVNVSGQVDRAFILLWDFGDLIHPQLKLQAPKEVFCFRFNPTEPMMVVGGLLSGQVALWDLKESMALLGARRRRSNRKGAKSSRDKGTAEEELLPPVDVCALSTIDASHKRIVADLVWLPWDIQVDSRGALLPKDRLVPEKSFQFITVASDGQLLVWDTRFEEIMRGNMPWLAKPRAKPGAAANDNESEDKKGKVPWLPPPSLEFE
;
A
#
# COMPACT_ATOMS: atom_id res chain seq x y z
N GLY A 1 15.70 38.25 -16.87
CA GLY A 1 16.50 37.01 -16.82
C GLY A 1 15.59 35.95 -16.29
N GLU A 2 14.93 35.24 -17.20
CA GLU A 2 13.73 34.43 -16.92
C GLU A 2 14.12 33.05 -16.41
N ASN A 3 14.16 32.90 -15.09
CA ASN A 3 14.05 31.59 -14.46
C ASN A 3 12.56 31.33 -14.16
N ASP A 4 11.76 31.15 -15.21
CA ASP A 4 10.34 30.85 -15.07
C ASP A 4 10.13 29.35 -14.86
N ILE A 5 9.54 28.97 -13.74
CA ILE A 5 9.02 27.62 -13.52
C ILE A 5 7.81 27.45 -14.43
N LYS A 6 7.92 26.56 -15.42
CA LYS A 6 6.84 26.26 -16.37
C LYS A 6 6.30 24.86 -16.12
N GLU A 7 4.98 24.75 -16.00
CA GLU A 7 4.29 23.46 -16.08
C GLU A 7 4.50 22.89 -17.49
N LEU A 8 4.97 21.64 -17.57
CA LEU A 8 5.21 20.97 -18.85
C LEU A 8 4.07 20.05 -19.27
N ARG A 9 3.47 19.33 -18.31
CA ARG A 9 2.47 18.29 -18.53
C ARG A 9 1.59 18.13 -17.30
N THR A 10 0.36 17.71 -17.55
CA THR A 10 -0.61 17.26 -16.55
C THR A 10 -1.09 15.86 -16.91
N PHE A 11 -1.27 15.02 -15.88
CA PHE A 11 -1.82 13.67 -15.97
C PHE A 11 -3.20 13.67 -15.31
N THR A 12 -4.23 13.19 -16.01
CA THR A 12 -5.59 13.17 -15.46
C THR A 12 -6.40 12.04 -16.07
N ASP A 13 -6.88 11.16 -15.21
CA ASP A 13 -7.86 10.14 -15.55
C ASP A 13 -9.29 10.66 -15.30
N LEU A 14 -10.19 10.48 -16.27
CA LEU A 14 -11.55 11.00 -16.25
C LEU A 14 -12.51 10.25 -15.31
N GLU A 15 -12.19 9.00 -14.96
CA GLU A 15 -13.02 8.11 -14.15
C GLU A 15 -12.57 8.13 -12.69
N TYR A 16 -11.27 7.99 -12.45
CA TYR A 16 -10.70 7.77 -11.12
C TYR A 16 -10.19 9.05 -10.47
N SER A 17 -9.68 10.03 -11.21
CA SER A 17 -9.03 11.22 -10.64
C SER A 17 -9.75 12.55 -10.85
N LYS A 18 -10.69 12.60 -11.80
CA LYS A 18 -11.41 13.83 -12.12
C LYS A 18 -12.23 14.33 -10.92
N SER A 19 -12.10 15.62 -10.62
CA SER A 19 -12.78 16.29 -9.49
C SER A 19 -12.37 15.79 -8.09
N ASN A 20 -11.37 14.92 -8.00
CA ASN A 20 -10.78 14.48 -6.76
C ASN A 20 -9.48 15.28 -6.49
N ALA A 21 -9.03 15.25 -5.24
CA ALA A 21 -7.72 15.74 -4.86
C ALA A 21 -6.69 14.59 -4.90
N LEU A 22 -5.40 14.95 -5.04
CA LEU A 22 -4.30 14.00 -4.91
C LEU A 22 -3.61 14.22 -3.57
N SER A 23 -3.51 13.18 -2.74
CA SER A 23 -2.99 13.28 -1.36
C SER A 23 -1.52 12.89 -1.23
N ALA A 24 -1.05 11.99 -2.09
CA ALA A 24 0.30 11.45 -2.00
C ALA A 24 0.83 11.05 -3.38
N ILE A 25 2.16 11.02 -3.48
CA ILE A 25 2.92 10.62 -4.65
C ILE A 25 4.13 9.80 -4.19
N ASP A 26 4.52 8.80 -4.98
CA ASP A 26 5.79 8.09 -4.79
C ASP A 26 6.28 7.49 -6.11
N TRP A 27 7.60 7.44 -6.29
CA TRP A 27 8.21 6.87 -7.48
C TRP A 27 8.22 5.34 -7.41
N VAL A 28 7.95 4.67 -8.54
CA VAL A 28 8.17 3.22 -8.62
C VAL A 28 9.69 2.99 -8.60
N PRO A 29 10.25 2.27 -7.60
CA PRO A 29 11.69 2.13 -7.50
C PRO A 29 12.28 1.44 -8.73
N GLY A 30 13.35 2.03 -9.27
CA GLY A 30 14.01 1.54 -10.48
C GLY A 30 13.29 1.89 -11.80
N SER A 31 12.13 2.54 -11.77
CA SER A 31 11.49 3.07 -12.97
C SER A 31 11.93 4.50 -13.26
N ALA A 32 12.20 4.80 -14.53
CA ALA A 32 12.50 6.16 -14.99
C ALA A 32 11.26 6.95 -15.41
N SER A 33 10.11 6.28 -15.54
CA SER A 33 8.89 6.85 -16.14
C SER A 33 7.63 6.64 -15.31
N SER A 34 7.70 5.85 -14.24
CA SER A 34 6.50 5.40 -13.53
C SER A 34 6.44 5.90 -12.09
N LEU A 35 5.27 6.36 -11.69
CA LEU A 35 4.98 6.81 -10.33
C LEU A 35 3.56 6.45 -9.92
N GLY A 36 3.32 6.36 -8.62
CA GLY A 36 1.98 6.25 -8.06
C GLY A 36 1.46 7.63 -7.65
N VAL A 37 0.15 7.85 -7.73
CA VAL A 37 -0.53 8.95 -7.04
C VAL A 37 -1.75 8.42 -6.31
N SER A 38 -1.96 8.87 -5.08
CA SER A 38 -3.16 8.53 -4.33
C SER A 38 -4.27 9.54 -4.60
N VAL A 39 -5.47 9.03 -4.84
CA VAL A 39 -6.66 9.86 -5.10
C VAL A 39 -7.57 9.87 -3.88
N VAL A 40 -7.98 11.07 -3.47
CA VAL A 40 -8.89 11.30 -2.34
C VAL A 40 -10.03 12.22 -2.76
N LYS A 41 -11.21 12.03 -2.19
CA LYS A 41 -12.37 12.87 -2.46
C LYS A 41 -12.09 14.30 -2.01
N ASN A 42 -12.44 15.24 -2.86
CA ASN A 42 -12.36 16.66 -2.53
C ASN A 42 -13.57 17.09 -1.69
N LEU A 43 -13.63 16.59 -0.45
CA LEU A 43 -14.70 16.86 0.51
C LEU A 43 -14.13 17.50 1.77
N ASN A 44 -14.82 18.52 2.26
CA ASN A 44 -14.58 19.10 3.59
C ASN A 44 -15.11 18.18 4.70
N PHE A 45 -14.92 18.58 5.97
CA PHE A 45 -15.31 17.76 7.12
C PHE A 45 -16.83 17.44 7.13
N ASP A 46 -17.68 18.45 6.98
CA ASP A 46 -19.13 18.28 7.05
C ASP A 46 -19.65 17.42 5.90
N GLU A 47 -19.10 17.59 4.70
CA GLU A 47 -19.41 16.76 3.54
C GLU A 47 -19.02 15.30 3.76
N ARG A 48 -17.87 15.05 4.41
CA ARG A 48 -17.43 13.70 4.78
C ARG A 48 -18.34 13.05 5.80
N VAL A 49 -18.88 13.81 6.75
CA VAL A 49 -19.88 13.31 7.70
C VAL A 49 -21.14 12.86 6.95
N ASN A 50 -21.60 13.61 5.95
CA ASN A 50 -22.81 13.30 5.18
C ASN A 50 -22.71 12.02 4.35
N VAL A 51 -21.51 11.66 3.87
CA VAL A 51 -21.26 10.43 3.11
C VAL A 51 -20.68 9.30 3.97
N SER A 52 -20.52 9.53 5.28
CA SER A 52 -20.01 8.54 6.20
C SER A 52 -20.92 7.31 6.22
N GLY A 53 -20.33 6.12 6.23
CA GLY A 53 -21.04 4.84 6.20
C GLY A 53 -21.44 4.35 4.80
N GLN A 54 -21.30 5.17 3.75
CA GLN A 54 -21.46 4.67 2.38
C GLN A 54 -20.28 3.75 2.00
N VAL A 55 -20.58 2.70 1.25
CA VAL A 55 -19.55 1.86 0.63
C VAL A 55 -18.88 2.68 -0.45
N ASP A 56 -17.56 2.72 -0.40
CA ASP A 56 -16.76 3.52 -1.29
C ASP A 56 -15.46 2.79 -1.60
N ARG A 57 -14.91 3.03 -2.78
CA ARG A 57 -13.62 2.49 -3.20
C ARG A 57 -12.67 3.66 -3.40
N ALA A 58 -11.43 3.48 -2.95
CA ALA A 58 -10.36 4.43 -3.21
C ALA A 58 -9.25 3.78 -4.03
N PHE A 59 -8.46 4.59 -4.70
CA PHE A 59 -7.45 4.11 -5.64
C PHE A 59 -6.13 4.86 -5.50
N ILE A 60 -5.03 4.10 -5.61
CA ILE A 60 -3.74 4.64 -6.04
C ILE A 60 -3.61 4.34 -7.53
N LEU A 61 -3.32 5.36 -8.33
CA LEU A 61 -3.13 5.26 -9.77
C LEU A 61 -1.64 5.20 -10.09
N LEU A 62 -1.21 4.14 -10.76
CA LEU A 62 0.16 4.03 -11.26
C LEU A 62 0.23 4.56 -12.68
N TRP A 63 0.89 5.70 -12.83
CA TRP A 63 1.13 6.36 -14.10
C TRP A 63 2.44 5.93 -14.71
N ASP A 64 2.51 6.05 -16.03
CA ASP A 64 3.74 6.04 -16.79
C ASP A 64 3.74 7.23 -17.74
N PHE A 65 4.87 7.91 -17.88
CA PHE A 65 4.94 9.13 -18.66
C PHE A 65 4.66 8.95 -20.16
N GLY A 66 4.59 7.72 -20.66
CA GLY A 66 4.15 7.42 -22.01
C GLY A 66 2.65 7.61 -22.26
N ASP A 67 1.81 7.61 -21.21
CA ASP A 67 0.36 7.81 -21.31
C ASP A 67 -0.14 8.81 -20.25
N LEU A 68 -0.65 9.95 -20.70
CA LEU A 68 -1.07 11.06 -19.84
C LEU A 68 -2.51 10.94 -19.34
N ILE A 69 -3.31 10.04 -19.93
CA ILE A 69 -4.75 9.97 -19.71
C ILE A 69 -5.21 8.61 -19.17
N HIS A 70 -4.40 7.56 -19.32
CA HIS A 70 -4.70 6.24 -18.74
C HIS A 70 -3.62 5.77 -17.76
N PRO A 71 -3.96 5.52 -16.48
CA PRO A 71 -3.07 4.86 -15.55
C PRO A 71 -2.89 3.39 -15.94
N GLN A 72 -1.69 2.86 -15.74
CA GLN A 72 -1.34 1.50 -16.13
C GLN A 72 -1.82 0.45 -15.13
N LEU A 73 -1.85 0.80 -13.85
CA LEU A 73 -2.42 -0.01 -12.78
C LEU A 73 -3.21 0.86 -11.81
N LYS A 74 -4.16 0.20 -11.14
CA LYS A 74 -5.01 0.77 -10.11
C LYS A 74 -4.88 -0.11 -8.88
N LEU A 75 -4.48 0.43 -7.74
CA LEU A 75 -4.46 -0.31 -6.47
C LEU A 75 -5.71 0.10 -5.71
N GLN A 76 -6.61 -0.84 -5.50
CA GLN A 76 -7.88 -0.61 -4.83
C GLN A 76 -7.70 -0.68 -3.32
N ALA A 77 -8.31 0.27 -2.60
CA ALA A 77 -8.30 0.36 -1.15
C ALA A 77 -9.73 0.41 -0.60
N PRO A 78 -9.97 -0.11 0.62
CA PRO A 78 -11.28 -0.06 1.27
C PRO A 78 -11.67 1.34 1.76
N LYS A 79 -10.68 2.24 1.92
CA LYS A 79 -10.83 3.64 2.29
C LYS A 79 -9.74 4.48 1.61
N GLU A 80 -9.97 5.79 1.51
CA GLU A 80 -9.02 6.76 0.95
C GLU A 80 -7.62 6.60 1.54
N VAL A 81 -6.61 6.58 0.67
CA VAL A 81 -5.20 6.46 1.05
C VAL A 81 -4.60 7.86 1.15
N PHE A 82 -4.07 8.26 2.30
CA PHE A 82 -3.52 9.60 2.51
C PHE A 82 -2.00 9.66 2.36
N CYS A 83 -1.32 8.54 2.59
CA CYS A 83 0.10 8.38 2.34
C CYS A 83 0.37 6.95 1.86
N PHE A 84 1.33 6.76 0.96
CA PHE A 84 1.80 5.44 0.58
C PHE A 84 3.27 5.48 0.16
N ARG A 85 3.93 4.33 0.24
CA ARG A 85 5.32 4.15 -0.22
C ARG A 85 5.51 2.80 -0.88
N PHE A 86 6.28 2.78 -1.95
CA PHE A 86 6.87 1.55 -2.46
C PHE A 86 7.98 1.07 -1.51
N ASN A 87 8.11 -0.24 -1.36
CA ASN A 87 9.23 -0.80 -0.59
C ASN A 87 10.55 -0.54 -1.34
N PRO A 88 11.56 0.06 -0.70
CA PRO A 88 12.81 0.45 -1.35
C PRO A 88 13.65 -0.76 -1.83
N THR A 89 13.41 -1.95 -1.27
CA THR A 89 14.17 -3.19 -1.54
C THR A 89 13.34 -4.28 -2.22
N GLU A 90 12.02 -4.11 -2.27
CA GLU A 90 11.07 -5.00 -2.92
C GLU A 90 10.03 -4.18 -3.70
N PRO A 91 10.39 -3.62 -4.87
CA PRO A 91 9.59 -2.57 -5.55
C PRO A 91 8.17 -2.97 -5.96
N MET A 92 7.85 -4.27 -5.92
CA MET A 92 6.50 -4.79 -6.19
C MET A 92 5.61 -4.77 -4.94
N MET A 93 6.10 -4.32 -3.79
CA MET A 93 5.34 -4.22 -2.56
C MET A 93 5.06 -2.74 -2.25
N VAL A 94 3.80 -2.44 -1.94
CA VAL A 94 3.35 -1.08 -1.58
C VAL A 94 2.64 -1.13 -0.25
N VAL A 95 2.95 -0.18 0.63
CA VAL A 95 2.23 0.06 1.89
C VAL A 95 1.54 1.41 1.83
N GLY A 96 0.35 1.53 2.43
CA GLY A 96 -0.42 2.76 2.42
C GLY A 96 -1.22 2.96 3.69
N GLY A 97 -1.24 4.20 4.18
CA GLY A 97 -2.00 4.63 5.34
C GLY A 97 -3.36 5.20 4.94
N LEU A 98 -4.41 4.76 5.60
CA LEU A 98 -5.80 5.03 5.23
C LEU A 98 -6.44 6.15 6.08
N LEU A 99 -7.54 6.70 5.57
CA LEU A 99 -8.45 7.60 6.29
C LEU A 99 -8.90 7.03 7.64
N SER A 100 -9.11 5.71 7.72
CA SER A 100 -9.53 5.02 8.95
C SER A 100 -8.43 4.91 10.01
N GLY A 101 -7.20 5.28 9.69
CA GLY A 101 -6.02 5.06 10.55
C GLY A 101 -5.38 3.68 10.39
N GLN A 102 -6.01 2.78 9.62
CA GLN A 102 -5.43 1.49 9.24
C GLN A 102 -4.32 1.67 8.20
N VAL A 103 -3.49 0.63 8.07
CA VAL A 103 -2.49 0.47 7.03
C VAL A 103 -2.86 -0.71 6.14
N ALA A 104 -2.67 -0.56 4.84
CA ALA A 104 -2.89 -1.57 3.82
C ALA A 104 -1.59 -1.94 3.11
N LEU A 105 -1.53 -3.17 2.61
CA LEU A 105 -0.42 -3.73 1.83
C LEU A 105 -0.95 -4.24 0.49
N TRP A 106 -0.20 -3.98 -0.58
CA TRP A 106 -0.42 -4.53 -1.92
C TRP A 106 0.82 -5.28 -2.40
N ASP A 107 0.60 -6.43 -3.05
CA ASP A 107 1.62 -7.14 -3.84
C ASP A 107 1.28 -6.99 -5.33
N LEU A 108 2.20 -6.38 -6.08
CA LEU A 108 2.03 -6.04 -7.49
C LEU A 108 2.70 -7.05 -8.44
N LYS A 109 3.34 -8.11 -7.94
CA LYS A 109 4.17 -9.02 -8.77
C LYS A 109 3.41 -9.56 -9.98
N GLU A 110 2.18 -10.05 -9.76
CA GLU A 110 1.36 -10.62 -10.82
C GLU A 110 0.94 -9.57 -11.84
N SER A 111 0.34 -8.46 -11.38
CA SER A 111 -0.14 -7.38 -12.24
C SER A 111 0.98 -6.73 -13.04
N MET A 112 2.17 -6.57 -12.44
CA MET A 112 3.35 -6.03 -13.13
C MET A 112 3.91 -7.02 -14.17
N ALA A 113 3.85 -8.33 -13.91
CA ALA A 113 4.19 -9.35 -14.90
C ALA A 113 3.22 -9.33 -16.10
N LEU A 114 1.91 -9.21 -15.84
CA LEU A 114 0.88 -9.07 -16.86
C LEU A 114 1.06 -7.80 -17.69
N LEU A 115 1.36 -6.66 -17.06
CA LEU A 115 1.70 -5.41 -17.74
C LEU A 115 2.90 -5.59 -18.68
N GLY A 116 3.98 -6.22 -18.18
CA GLY A 116 5.17 -6.48 -18.98
C GLY A 116 4.89 -7.39 -20.18
N ALA A 117 4.05 -8.42 -20.00
CA ALA A 117 3.61 -9.30 -21.09
C ALA A 117 2.76 -8.56 -22.13
N ARG A 118 1.85 -7.68 -21.71
CA ARG A 118 1.02 -6.84 -22.59
C ARG A 118 1.89 -5.89 -23.42
N ARG A 119 2.83 -5.16 -22.79
CA ARG A 119 3.78 -4.27 -23.48
C ARG A 119 4.55 -5.02 -24.57
N ARG A 120 5.05 -6.23 -24.28
CA ARG A 120 5.75 -7.08 -25.27
C ARG A 120 4.86 -7.51 -26.44
N ARG A 121 3.59 -7.85 -26.19
CA ARG A 121 2.62 -8.20 -27.25
C ARG A 121 2.29 -7.01 -28.15
N SER A 122 2.05 -5.84 -27.57
CA SER A 122 1.80 -4.60 -28.32
C SER A 122 2.96 -4.26 -29.25
N ASN A 123 4.19 -4.33 -28.73
CA ASN A 123 5.39 -4.04 -29.52
C ASN A 123 5.58 -5.00 -30.72
N ARG A 124 5.17 -6.28 -30.56
CA ARG A 124 5.18 -7.26 -31.66
C ARG A 124 4.10 -7.01 -32.72
N LYS A 125 2.91 -6.53 -32.31
CA LYS A 125 1.82 -6.16 -33.23
C LYS A 125 2.15 -4.88 -34.02
N GLY A 126 2.83 -3.91 -33.40
CA GLY A 126 3.27 -2.68 -34.08
C GLY A 126 4.26 -2.91 -35.23
N ALA A 127 4.99 -4.04 -35.24
CA ALA A 127 5.95 -4.40 -36.29
C ALA A 127 5.32 -5.12 -37.50
N LYS A 128 4.06 -5.54 -37.42
CA LYS A 128 3.32 -6.15 -38.55
C LYS A 128 2.01 -5.39 -38.76
N SER A 129 2.00 -4.45 -39.69
CA SER A 129 0.78 -3.74 -40.08
C SER A 129 -0.31 -4.72 -40.51
N SER A 130 -1.51 -4.65 -39.95
CA SER A 130 -2.73 -4.38 -40.73
C SER A 130 -3.97 -4.39 -39.85
N ARG A 131 -4.82 -3.37 -40.09
CA ARG A 131 -6.28 -3.43 -40.16
C ARG A 131 -6.97 -4.46 -39.27
N ASP A 132 -7.15 -4.10 -38.02
CA ASP A 132 -8.41 -4.42 -37.36
C ASP A 132 -8.78 -3.25 -36.43
N LYS A 133 -9.73 -2.42 -36.88
CA LYS A 133 -10.42 -1.45 -36.02
C LYS A 133 -11.54 -2.20 -35.32
N GLY A 134 -11.17 -3.13 -34.45
CA GLY A 134 -12.04 -3.65 -33.41
C GLY A 134 -11.98 -2.71 -32.22
N THR A 135 -13.12 -2.41 -31.62
CA THR A 135 -13.32 -1.52 -30.46
C THR A 135 -12.45 -1.93 -29.28
N ALA A 136 -11.22 -1.43 -29.24
CA ALA A 136 -10.34 -1.56 -28.09
C ALA A 136 -10.82 -0.55 -27.05
N GLU A 137 -11.83 -0.91 -26.27
CA GLU A 137 -11.69 -0.71 -24.84
C GLU A 137 -10.34 -1.36 -24.51
N GLU A 138 -9.28 -0.55 -24.40
CA GLU A 138 -7.98 -1.05 -24.00
C GLU A 138 -8.22 -1.88 -22.75
N GLU A 139 -7.91 -3.17 -22.81
CA GLU A 139 -8.25 -4.17 -21.80
C GLU A 139 -7.47 -3.90 -20.51
N LEU A 140 -7.82 -2.80 -19.82
CA LEU A 140 -7.17 -2.29 -18.62
C LEU A 140 -7.11 -3.43 -17.62
N LEU A 141 -5.94 -3.62 -16.99
CA LEU A 141 -5.82 -4.65 -15.97
C LEU A 141 -6.80 -4.37 -14.83
N PRO A 142 -7.38 -5.42 -14.22
CA PRO A 142 -8.24 -5.25 -13.08
C PRO A 142 -7.48 -4.54 -11.95
N PRO A 143 -8.17 -3.78 -11.10
CA PRO A 143 -7.56 -3.20 -9.91
C PRO A 143 -6.91 -4.27 -9.03
N VAL A 144 -5.76 -3.95 -8.44
CA VAL A 144 -5.06 -4.80 -7.47
C VAL A 144 -5.70 -4.60 -6.10
N ASP A 145 -6.25 -5.66 -5.53
CA ASP A 145 -6.80 -5.63 -4.17
C ASP A 145 -5.71 -5.65 -3.09
N VAL A 146 -6.08 -5.20 -1.89
CA VAL A 146 -5.23 -5.29 -0.71
C VAL A 146 -4.93 -6.76 -0.37
N CYS A 147 -3.65 -7.09 -0.18
CA CYS A 147 -3.26 -8.43 0.27
C CYS A 147 -3.16 -8.53 1.79
N ALA A 148 -3.06 -7.41 2.51
CA ALA A 148 -3.20 -7.37 3.97
C ALA A 148 -3.73 -6.00 4.42
N LEU A 149 -4.47 -5.99 5.53
CA LEU A 149 -5.00 -4.78 6.16
C LEU A 149 -4.77 -4.85 7.66
N SER A 150 -4.38 -3.75 8.30
CA SER A 150 -4.20 -3.76 9.74
C SER A 150 -5.53 -3.89 10.50
N THR A 151 -5.51 -4.50 11.69
CA THR A 151 -6.69 -4.56 12.58
C THR A 151 -7.00 -3.19 13.14
N ILE A 152 -8.29 -2.84 13.28
CA ILE A 152 -8.72 -1.53 13.79
C ILE A 152 -8.10 -1.24 15.17
N ASP A 153 -8.08 -2.22 16.08
CA ASP A 153 -7.58 -2.02 17.45
C ASP A 153 -6.10 -1.66 17.53
N ALA A 154 -5.30 -2.12 16.56
CA ALA A 154 -3.86 -1.90 16.51
C ALA A 154 -3.47 -0.72 15.60
N SER A 155 -4.46 -0.04 15.02
CA SER A 155 -4.27 1.03 14.04
C SER A 155 -4.34 2.41 14.70
N HIS A 156 -3.95 3.44 13.95
CA HIS A 156 -4.15 4.81 14.40
C HIS A 156 -5.65 5.10 14.60
N LYS A 157 -5.96 6.02 15.52
CA LYS A 157 -7.34 6.51 15.75
C LYS A 157 -7.71 7.65 14.81
N ARG A 158 -6.77 8.09 13.99
CA ARG A 158 -6.90 9.18 13.02
C ARG A 158 -6.24 8.78 11.70
N ILE A 159 -6.51 9.57 10.68
CA ILE A 159 -5.90 9.46 9.35
C ILE A 159 -4.38 9.28 9.50
N VAL A 160 -3.85 8.25 8.86
CA VAL A 160 -2.40 8.08 8.77
C VAL A 160 -1.84 9.23 7.93
N ALA A 161 -1.03 10.07 8.57
CA ALA A 161 -0.55 11.32 7.99
C ALA A 161 0.72 11.14 7.16
N ASP A 162 1.62 10.25 7.59
CA ASP A 162 2.85 9.95 6.86
C ASP A 162 3.34 8.53 7.17
N LEU A 163 4.19 8.02 6.27
CA LEU A 163 4.78 6.69 6.34
C LEU A 163 6.22 6.72 5.79
N VAL A 164 7.12 6.06 6.52
CA VAL A 164 8.52 5.87 6.11
C VAL A 164 8.99 4.43 6.33
N TRP A 165 9.76 3.89 5.39
CA TRP A 165 10.43 2.60 5.58
C TRP A 165 11.64 2.76 6.49
N LEU A 166 11.89 1.76 7.33
CA LEU A 166 13.17 1.65 8.02
C LEU A 166 14.27 1.25 7.02
N PRO A 167 15.50 1.78 7.18
CA PRO A 167 16.67 1.27 6.45
C PRO A 167 16.82 -0.24 6.62
N TRP A 168 17.33 -0.92 5.58
CA TRP A 168 17.44 -2.39 5.58
C TRP A 168 18.37 -2.94 6.67
N ASP A 169 19.30 -2.13 7.17
CA ASP A 169 20.25 -2.46 8.23
C ASP A 169 19.72 -2.16 9.64
N ILE A 170 18.43 -1.81 9.77
CA ILE A 170 17.77 -1.49 11.03
C ILE A 170 16.43 -2.23 11.11
N GLN A 171 16.23 -2.97 12.21
CA GLN A 171 14.93 -3.51 12.61
C GLN A 171 14.79 -3.43 14.12
N VAL A 172 13.57 -3.24 14.60
CA VAL A 172 13.22 -3.23 16.02
C VAL A 172 12.33 -4.42 16.38
N ASP A 173 12.54 -4.97 17.57
CA ASP A 173 11.65 -5.97 18.16
C ASP A 173 10.39 -5.34 18.78
N SER A 174 9.47 -6.17 19.27
CA SER A 174 8.23 -5.70 19.93
C SER A 174 8.44 -4.91 21.24
N ARG A 175 9.67 -4.85 21.76
CA ARG A 175 10.05 -4.04 22.92
C ARG A 175 10.74 -2.74 22.51
N GLY A 176 10.93 -2.51 21.21
CA GLY A 176 11.64 -1.36 20.67
C GLY A 176 13.16 -1.50 20.69
N ALA A 177 13.70 -2.69 20.96
CA ALA A 177 15.14 -2.92 20.93
C ALA A 177 15.60 -3.22 19.48
N LEU A 178 16.75 -2.68 19.09
CA LEU A 178 17.36 -2.99 17.80
C LEU A 178 17.75 -4.47 17.71
N LEU A 179 17.42 -5.10 16.60
CA LEU A 179 17.87 -6.45 16.31
C LEU A 179 19.37 -6.48 15.98
N PRO A 180 20.10 -7.51 16.44
CA PRO A 180 21.50 -7.70 16.08
C PRO A 180 21.64 -8.06 14.59
N LYS A 181 22.79 -7.72 14.00
CA LYS A 181 23.03 -7.81 12.54
C LYS A 181 22.89 -9.23 11.97
N ASP A 182 23.14 -10.26 12.77
CA ASP A 182 22.99 -11.68 12.38
C ASP A 182 21.53 -12.12 12.22
N ARG A 183 20.56 -11.32 12.71
CA ARG A 183 19.12 -11.53 12.55
C ARG A 183 18.51 -10.72 11.42
N LEU A 184 19.27 -9.83 10.79
CA LEU A 184 18.83 -9.03 9.67
C LEU A 184 19.01 -9.81 8.36
N VAL A 185 18.11 -9.59 7.41
CA VAL A 185 18.31 -10.06 6.03
C VAL A 185 19.02 -8.93 5.28
N PRO A 186 20.22 -9.18 4.72
CA PRO A 186 20.95 -8.15 3.97
C PRO A 186 20.09 -7.55 2.86
N GLU A 187 20.19 -6.22 2.71
CA GLU A 187 19.57 -5.48 1.60
C GLU A 187 18.04 -5.62 1.50
N LYS A 188 17.36 -5.98 2.60
CA LYS A 188 15.90 -6.09 2.66
C LYS A 188 15.32 -5.27 3.80
N SER A 189 14.38 -4.39 3.46
CA SER A 189 13.56 -3.65 4.42
C SER A 189 12.20 -4.32 4.57
N PHE A 190 11.84 -4.67 5.80
CA PHE A 190 10.55 -5.28 6.14
C PHE A 190 9.70 -4.41 7.06
N GLN A 191 10.30 -3.39 7.66
CA GLN A 191 9.63 -2.58 8.65
C GLN A 191 9.44 -1.16 8.16
N PHE A 192 8.32 -0.58 8.54
CA PHE A 192 7.99 0.80 8.26
C PHE A 192 7.28 1.41 9.46
N ILE A 193 7.30 2.73 9.50
CA ILE A 193 6.78 3.56 10.57
C ILE A 193 5.67 4.42 10.01
N THR A 194 4.60 4.55 10.77
CA THR A 194 3.51 5.50 10.49
C THR A 194 3.32 6.47 11.62
N VAL A 195 2.80 7.66 11.28
CA VAL A 195 2.37 8.68 12.23
C VAL A 195 0.96 9.16 11.89
N ALA A 196 0.22 9.57 12.91
CA ALA A 196 -1.06 10.24 12.77
C ALA A 196 -1.20 11.36 13.82
N SER A 197 -2.25 12.17 13.69
CA SER A 197 -2.57 13.22 14.67
C SER A 197 -3.19 12.70 15.98
N ASP A 198 -3.08 11.40 16.25
CA ASP A 198 -3.47 10.75 17.49
C ASP A 198 -2.34 10.71 18.53
N GLY A 199 -1.18 11.27 18.20
CA GLY A 199 -0.01 11.34 19.08
C GLY A 199 0.78 10.04 19.14
N GLN A 200 0.50 9.08 18.25
CA GLN A 200 1.19 7.80 18.21
C GLN A 200 2.11 7.69 16.99
N LEU A 201 3.21 6.98 17.19
CA LEU A 201 4.06 6.44 16.14
C LEU A 201 3.96 4.92 16.23
N LEU A 202 3.63 4.27 15.12
CA LEU A 202 3.45 2.82 15.06
C LEU A 202 4.48 2.19 14.13
N VAL A 203 5.06 1.07 14.56
CA VAL A 203 6.02 0.29 13.77
C VAL A 203 5.33 -0.98 13.28
N TRP A 204 5.50 -1.25 12.00
CA TRP A 204 4.87 -2.36 11.30
C TRP A 204 5.92 -3.26 10.67
N ASP A 205 5.60 -4.53 10.49
CA ASP A 205 6.45 -5.50 9.77
C ASP A 205 5.61 -6.22 8.70
N THR A 206 6.15 -6.33 7.49
CA THR A 206 5.48 -6.95 6.34
C THR A 206 5.54 -8.47 6.36
N ARG A 207 6.38 -9.09 7.21
CA ARG A 207 6.48 -10.55 7.36
C ARG A 207 5.49 -11.08 8.39
N PHE A 208 4.29 -10.49 8.43
CA PHE A 208 3.28 -10.76 9.46
C PHE A 208 2.87 -12.23 9.52
N GLU A 209 2.83 -12.96 8.40
CA GLU A 209 2.52 -14.39 8.39
C GLU A 209 3.55 -15.21 9.17
N GLU A 210 4.83 -14.93 8.99
CA GLU A 210 5.92 -15.62 9.67
C GLU A 210 5.94 -15.31 11.17
N ILE A 211 5.56 -14.08 11.54
CA ILE A 211 5.33 -13.69 12.94
C ILE A 211 4.15 -14.48 13.52
N MET A 212 3.02 -14.54 12.81
CA MET A 212 1.82 -15.28 13.24
C MET A 212 2.09 -16.77 13.43
N ARG A 213 2.87 -17.37 12.51
CA ARG A 213 3.30 -18.78 12.59
C ARG A 213 4.29 -19.04 13.72
N GLY A 214 4.88 -17.99 14.31
CA GLY A 214 5.88 -18.12 15.38
C GLY A 214 7.28 -18.46 14.88
N ASN A 215 7.54 -18.28 13.59
CA ASN A 215 8.84 -18.54 12.96
C ASN A 215 9.88 -17.44 13.28
N MET A 216 9.44 -16.31 13.83
CA MET A 216 10.31 -15.18 14.23
C MET A 216 10.12 -14.76 15.70
N PRO A 217 10.41 -15.65 16.67
CA PRO A 217 10.17 -15.39 18.10
C PRO A 217 11.06 -14.27 18.68
N TRP A 218 12.18 -13.94 18.02
CA TRP A 218 13.05 -12.83 18.40
C TRP A 218 12.47 -11.46 18.03
N LEU A 219 11.53 -11.42 17.08
CA LEU A 219 10.92 -10.19 16.58
C LEU A 219 9.64 -9.87 17.36
N ALA A 220 8.74 -10.84 17.47
CA ALA A 220 7.53 -10.75 18.28
C ALA A 220 7.08 -12.14 18.73
N LYS A 221 6.53 -12.24 19.95
CA LYS A 221 6.03 -13.51 20.49
C LYS A 221 4.74 -13.93 19.76
N PRO A 222 4.64 -15.17 19.25
CA PRO A 222 3.40 -15.70 18.68
C PRO A 222 2.30 -15.85 19.75
N ARG A 223 1.03 -15.87 19.30
CA ARG A 223 -0.16 -16.00 20.17
C ARG A 223 -0.04 -17.25 21.06
N ALA A 224 -0.34 -17.12 22.35
CA ALA A 224 -0.59 -18.27 23.22
C ALA A 224 -1.85 -19.02 22.75
N LYS A 225 -1.77 -20.35 22.56
CA LYS A 225 -2.93 -21.17 22.17
C LYS A 225 -4.12 -20.91 23.12
N PRO A 226 -5.36 -20.76 22.61
CA PRO A 226 -6.53 -20.73 23.48
C PRO A 226 -6.59 -22.05 24.25
N GLY A 227 -6.48 -22.00 25.58
CA GLY A 227 -6.52 -23.17 26.47
C GLY A 227 -5.27 -23.40 27.34
N ALA A 228 -4.20 -22.62 27.20
CA ALA A 228 -3.14 -22.61 28.21
C ALA A 228 -3.63 -21.80 29.42
N ALA A 229 -3.74 -22.45 30.59
CA ALA A 229 -4.16 -21.82 31.84
C ALA A 229 -3.39 -20.52 32.08
N ALA A 230 -4.11 -19.40 32.14
CA ALA A 230 -3.54 -18.13 32.50
C ALA A 230 -3.24 -18.15 34.01
N ASN A 231 -2.00 -17.91 34.40
CA ASN A 231 -1.73 -17.42 35.74
C ASN A 231 -2.14 -15.95 35.76
N ASP A 232 -3.18 -15.64 36.52
CA ASP A 232 -3.81 -14.32 36.65
C ASP A 232 -2.94 -13.33 37.43
N ASN A 233 -1.79 -12.92 36.86
CA ASN A 233 -1.00 -11.83 37.43
C ASN A 233 -0.20 -10.97 36.43
N GLU A 234 -0.55 -11.01 35.13
CA GLU A 234 -0.05 -10.03 34.16
C GLU A 234 -1.22 -9.22 33.61
N SER A 235 -1.14 -7.89 33.76
CA SER A 235 -2.04 -6.91 33.13
C SER A 235 -2.30 -7.30 31.66
N GLU A 236 -3.57 -7.42 31.28
CA GLU A 236 -4.02 -7.90 29.95
C GLU A 236 -3.51 -7.09 28.74
N ASP A 237 -2.80 -5.99 28.97
CA ASP A 237 -2.57 -4.93 27.99
C ASP A 237 -1.44 -5.18 26.96
N LYS A 238 -0.74 -6.34 26.98
CA LYS A 238 0.39 -6.60 26.05
C LYS A 238 0.55 -8.07 25.61
N LYS A 239 -0.53 -8.82 25.40
CA LYS A 239 -0.44 -10.07 24.59
C LYS A 239 -0.32 -9.67 23.12
N GLY A 240 0.85 -9.94 22.51
CA GLY A 240 1.18 -9.54 21.14
C GLY A 240 0.14 -9.98 20.11
N LYS A 241 -0.80 -9.09 19.79
CA LYS A 241 -1.72 -9.23 18.66
C LYS A 241 -0.91 -8.87 17.41
N VAL A 242 -0.78 -9.79 16.45
CA VAL A 242 -0.20 -9.42 15.15
C VAL A 242 -1.22 -8.48 14.50
N PRO A 243 -0.80 -7.26 14.11
CA PRO A 243 -1.75 -6.19 13.86
C PRO A 243 -2.35 -6.26 12.45
N TRP A 244 -2.28 -7.41 11.78
CA TRP A 244 -2.70 -7.61 10.40
C TRP A 244 -3.84 -8.62 10.32
N LEU A 245 -4.79 -8.35 9.43
CA LEU A 245 -5.80 -9.29 8.96
C LEU A 245 -5.28 -9.93 7.66
N PRO A 246 -5.49 -11.25 7.47
CA PRO A 246 -5.28 -11.87 6.18
C PRO A 246 -6.19 -11.17 5.14
N PRO A 247 -5.88 -11.30 3.84
CA PRO A 247 -6.77 -10.78 2.81
C PRO A 247 -8.16 -11.41 3.02
N PRO A 248 -9.25 -10.68 2.73
CA PRO A 248 -10.58 -11.28 2.76
C PRO A 248 -10.52 -12.48 1.82
N SER A 249 -10.61 -13.69 2.38
CA SER A 249 -10.83 -14.88 1.56
C SER A 249 -12.08 -14.60 0.73
N LEU A 250 -12.00 -14.79 -0.59
CA LEU A 250 -13.18 -15.01 -1.40
C LEU A 250 -13.95 -16.11 -0.67
N GLU A 251 -15.05 -15.74 0.00
CA GLU A 251 -15.98 -16.70 0.55
C GLU A 251 -16.50 -17.47 -0.67
N PHE A 252 -15.94 -18.66 -0.89
CA PHE A 252 -16.54 -19.61 -1.79
C PHE A 252 -17.82 -20.07 -1.09
N GLU A 253 -18.97 -19.67 -1.65
CA GLU A 253 -20.23 -20.41 -1.48
C GLU A 253 -20.06 -21.87 -1.88
#